data_AF-A0A7Y3F8Z4-F1
#
_entry.id   AF-A0A7Y3F8Z4-F1
#
_cell.length_a   1.000
_cell.length_b   1.000
_cell.length_c   1.000
_cell.angle_alpha   90.00
_cell.angle_beta   90.00
_cell.angle_gamma   90.00
#
_symmetry.space_group_name_H-M   'P 1'
#
loop_
_entity.id
_entity.type
_entity.pdbx_description
1 polymer ?
#
loop_
_entity_poly.entity_id
_entity_poly.type
_entity_poly.pdbx_seq_one_letter_code
_entity_poly.pdbx_strand_id
1 'polypeptide(L)' 'WVDQVGVDTVVEQLRDLTGTHGDRFSPSQMLVEMAEKGDSFFGQ' A
#
# COMPACT_ATOMS: atom_id res chain seq x y z
N TRP A 1 -6.59 -10.79 1.64
CA TRP A 1 -5.70 -10.69 0.47
C TRP A 1 -4.57 -9.71 0.74
N VAL A 2 -4.83 -8.42 1.04
CA VAL A 2 -3.79 -7.47 1.53
C VAL A 2 -3.13 -7.96 2.82
N ASP A 3 -3.89 -8.54 3.75
CA ASP A 3 -3.35 -9.02 5.03
C ASP A 3 -2.35 -10.18 4.92
N GLN A 4 -2.55 -11.07 3.94
CA GLN A 4 -1.60 -12.17 3.67
C GLN A 4 -0.39 -11.74 2.84
N VAL A 5 -0.51 -10.61 2.12
CA VAL A 5 0.53 -10.09 1.21
C VAL A 5 1.39 -9.02 1.91
N GLY A 6 0.87 -8.41 2.98
CA GLY A 6 1.45 -7.28 3.67
C GLY A 6 1.04 -5.96 3.01
N VAL A 7 0.65 -4.99 3.84
CA VAL A 7 0.32 -3.63 3.36
C VAL A 7 1.53 -2.97 2.68
N ASP A 8 2.75 -3.33 3.10
CA ASP A 8 4.02 -2.87 2.54
C ASP A 8 4.16 -3.23 1.06
N THR A 9 4.01 -4.52 0.73
CA THR A 9 4.02 -5.05 -0.65
C THR A 9 2.97 -4.37 -1.54
N VAL A 10 1.82 -4.01 -0.98
CA VAL A 10 0.73 -3.35 -1.71
C VAL A 10 1.06 -1.88 -1.96
N VAL A 11 1.64 -1.18 -0.99
CA VAL A 11 2.11 0.20 -1.15
C VAL A 11 3.25 0.27 -2.16
N GLU A 12 4.18 -0.69 -2.15
CA GLU A 12 5.23 -0.78 -3.16
C GLU A 12 4.68 -0.97 -4.57
N GLN A 13 3.74 -1.91 -4.76
CA GLN A 13 3.08 -2.11 -6.05
C GLN A 13 2.30 -0.87 -6.50
N LEU A 14 1.60 -0.20 -5.60
CA LEU A 14 0.89 1.04 -5.90
C LEU A 14 1.87 2.15 -6.32
N ARG A 15 3.03 2.27 -5.67
CA ARG A 15 4.08 3.23 -6.08
C ARG A 15 4.62 2.93 -7.47
N ASP A 16 4.91 1.67 -7.77
CA ASP A 16 5.39 1.24 -9.10
C ASP A 16 4.35 1.52 -10.20
N LEU A 17 3.09 1.17 -9.92
CA LEU A 17 1.95 1.47 -10.78
C LEU A 17 1.74 2.97 -10.94
N THR A 18 1.95 3.77 -9.90
CA THR A 18 1.87 5.23 -9.98
C THR A 18 2.94 5.81 -10.90
N GLY A 19 4.16 5.30 -10.82
CA GLY A 19 5.24 5.71 -11.72
C GLY A 19 4.94 5.37 -13.19
N THR A 20 4.23 4.27 -13.43
CA THR A 20 3.95 3.76 -14.79
C THR A 20 2.64 4.28 -15.37
N HIS A 21 1.59 4.46 -14.57
CA HIS A 21 0.23 4.79 -14.98
C HIS A 21 -0.27 6.16 -14.49
N GLY A 22 0.54 6.86 -13.67
CA GLY A 22 0.22 8.17 -13.10
C GLY A 22 -0.60 8.12 -11.81
N ASP A 23 -0.92 9.30 -11.29
CA ASP A 23 -1.49 9.55 -9.95
C ASP A 23 -2.79 8.80 -9.60
N ARG A 24 -3.46 8.18 -10.58
CA ARG A 24 -4.65 7.36 -10.32
C ARG A 24 -4.36 6.11 -9.49
N PHE A 25 -3.11 5.67 -9.46
CA PHE A 25 -2.65 4.53 -8.66
C PHE A 25 -1.89 4.97 -7.41
N SER A 26 -1.88 6.27 -7.10
CA SER A 26 -1.17 6.81 -5.94
C SER A 26 -1.71 6.16 -4.66
N PRO A 27 -0.84 5.53 -3.84
CA PRO A 27 -1.27 4.93 -2.59
C PRO A 27 -1.85 6.03 -1.69
N SER A 28 -3.02 5.75 -1.10
CA SER A 28 -3.62 6.70 -0.16
C SER A 28 -2.68 6.89 1.03
N GLN A 29 -2.64 8.11 1.56
CA GLN A 29 -1.77 8.44 2.70
C GLN A 29 -1.99 7.49 3.88
N MET A 30 -3.24 7.08 4.10
CA MET A 30 -3.61 6.09 5.11
C MET A 30 -2.94 4.72 4.89
N LEU A 31 -2.80 4.25 3.64
CA LEU A 31 -2.09 3.00 3.32
C LEU A 31 -0.59 3.13 3.54
N VAL A 32 0.00 4.29 3.21
CA VAL A 32 1.42 4.56 3.44
C VAL A 32 1.73 4.58 4.94
N GLU A 33 0.90 5.26 5.73
CA GLU A 33 1.05 5.30 7.19
C GLU A 33 0.90 3.91 7.85
N MET A 34 0.04 3.05 7.30
CA MET A 34 -0.10 1.66 7.77
C MET A 34 1.13 0.82 7.41
N ALA A 35 1.68 0.99 6.21
CA ALA A 35 2.93 0.35 5.80
C ALA A 35 4.13 0.79 6.67
N GLU A 36 4.25 2.09 6.97
CA GLU A 36 5.32 2.60 7.83
C GLU A 36 5.22 2.11 9.29
N LYS A 37 4.00 1.88 9.79
CA LYS A 37 3.79 1.31 11.13
C LYS A 37 4.01 -0.19 11.21
N GLY A 38 4.08 -0.88 10.07
CA GLY A 38 4.05 -2.35 10.02
C GLY A 38 2.72 -2.93 10.48
N ASP A 39 1.65 -2.13 10.44
CA ASP A 39 0.29 -2.53 10.81
C ASP A 39 -0.38 -3.22 9.62
N SER A 40 -0.94 -4.41 9.84
CA SER A 40 -1.72 -5.11 8.82
C SER A 40 -3.02 -4.34 8.51
N PHE A 41 -3.41 -4.25 7.22
CA PHE A 41 -4.59 -3.48 6.80
C PHE A 41 -5.89 -3.93 7.49
N PHE A 42 -5.98 -5.21 7.86
CA PHE A 42 -6.99 -5.70 8.79
C PHE A 42 -6.29 -6.05 10.11
N GLY A 43 -6.39 -5.15 11.09
CA GLY A 43 -6.19 -5.51 12.48
C GLY A 43 -7.32 -6.42 12.97
N GLN A 44 -7.35 -7.68 12.53
CA GLN A 44 -7.83 -8.88 13.25
C GLN A 44 -7.73 -10.17 12.45
#